data_AF-A0A6I4J1F5-F1
#
_entry.id   AF-A0A6I4J1F5-F1
#
_cell.length_a   1.000
_cell.length_b   1.000
_cell.length_c   1.000
_cell.angle_alpha   90.00
_cell.angle_beta   90.00
_cell.angle_gamma   90.00
#
_symmetry.space_group_name_H-M   'P 1'
#
loop_
_entity.id
_entity.type
_entity.pdbx_description
1 polymer ?
#
loop_
_entity_poly.entity_id
_entity_poly.type
_entity_poly.pdbx_seq_one_letter_code
_entity_poly.pdbx_strand_id
1 'polypeptide(L)'
;MAENTVALTEVQHHEPILLGFTAEGWVYWGLTIFLLLAIFVGKAPKRIAEALDARIAETRRQLDEAKAIRAEAEALLAKAKAQQAASAGDAEAILAHARQEADDLIAEAEKTATELTARRARMAEDKIAAAERSAIAEVRARAAEAATGAAARLIAEQHDVKADKALVDRTIAGLNRVH
;
A
#
# COMPACT_ATOMS: atom_id res chain seq x y z
N MET A 1 -113.24 15.64 -87.42
CA MET A 1 -112.94 14.25 -87.05
C MET A 1 -111.51 14.26 -86.53
N ALA A 2 -111.34 14.48 -85.24
CA ALA A 2 -111.41 13.50 -84.15
C ALA A 2 -109.97 13.16 -83.74
N GLU A 3 -109.53 13.71 -82.60
CA GLU A 3 -109.02 12.95 -81.43
C GLU A 3 -107.51 12.63 -81.59
N ASN A 4 -106.61 12.78 -80.62
CA ASN A 4 -106.74 12.57 -79.19
C ASN A 4 -105.56 13.25 -78.44
N THR A 5 -105.85 13.55 -77.18
CA THR A 5 -105.09 14.15 -76.10
C THR A 5 -103.98 13.28 -75.48
N VAL A 6 -102.93 13.98 -75.00
CA VAL A 6 -102.16 13.82 -73.74
C VAL A 6 -101.87 12.41 -73.20
N ALA A 7 -100.57 12.11 -73.01
CA ALA A 7 -100.09 11.37 -71.85
C ALA A 7 -98.68 11.84 -71.46
N LEU A 8 -98.60 12.67 -70.41
CA LEU A 8 -97.37 12.85 -69.65
C LEU A 8 -97.09 11.50 -68.96
N THR A 9 -96.12 10.76 -69.46
CA THR A 9 -95.64 9.55 -68.78
C THR A 9 -94.87 9.96 -67.53
N GLU A 10 -95.52 9.88 -66.37
CA GLU A 10 -94.84 9.75 -65.08
C GLU A 10 -93.89 8.56 -65.15
N VAL A 11 -92.59 8.81 -65.08
CA VAL A 11 -91.60 7.76 -64.87
C VAL A 11 -91.73 7.32 -63.41
N GLN A 12 -92.51 6.28 -63.18
CA GLN A 12 -92.54 5.56 -61.90
C GLN A 12 -91.15 5.01 -61.60
N HIS A 13 -90.43 5.69 -60.70
CA HIS A 13 -89.19 5.20 -60.11
C HIS A 13 -89.51 3.96 -59.25
N HIS A 14 -89.41 2.77 -59.84
CA HIS A 14 -89.30 1.54 -59.07
C HIS A 14 -87.95 1.57 -58.35
N GLU A 15 -87.99 1.80 -57.04
CA GLU A 15 -86.89 1.52 -56.13
C GLU A 15 -86.39 0.08 -56.41
N PRO A 16 -85.12 -0.12 -56.78
CA PRO A 16 -84.61 -1.46 -57.02
C PRO A 16 -84.57 -2.24 -55.70
N ILE A 17 -85.48 -3.22 -55.57
CA ILE A 17 -85.59 -4.08 -54.40
C ILE A 17 -84.81 -5.37 -54.68
N LEU A 18 -83.78 -5.63 -53.90
CA LEU A 18 -82.95 -6.83 -54.01
C LEU A 18 -83.10 -7.67 -52.73
N LEU A 19 -83.57 -8.92 -52.87
CA LEU A 19 -83.69 -9.88 -51.77
C LEU A 19 -84.58 -9.39 -50.62
N GLY A 20 -85.68 -8.70 -50.95
CA GLY A 20 -86.66 -8.18 -49.96
C GLY A 20 -86.27 -6.87 -49.28
N PHE A 21 -85.11 -6.30 -49.61
CA PHE A 21 -84.65 -5.02 -49.10
C PHE A 21 -84.50 -3.99 -50.23
N THR A 22 -84.88 -2.75 -49.95
CA THR A 22 -84.64 -1.61 -50.85
C THR A 22 -83.14 -1.28 -50.90
N ALA A 23 -82.72 -0.46 -51.87
CA ALA A 23 -81.34 0.00 -51.98
C ALA A 23 -80.83 0.63 -50.66
N GLU A 24 -81.69 1.36 -49.95
CA GLU A 24 -81.39 1.94 -48.63
C GLU A 24 -81.07 0.87 -47.57
N GLY A 25 -81.78 -0.26 -47.58
CA GLY A 25 -81.56 -1.37 -46.63
C GLY A 25 -80.15 -1.97 -46.73
N TRP A 26 -79.65 -2.19 -47.95
CA TRP A 26 -78.29 -2.67 -48.18
C TRP A 26 -77.22 -1.64 -47.77
N VAL A 27 -77.50 -0.34 -47.94
CA VAL A 27 -76.63 0.74 -47.46
C VAL A 27 -76.55 0.72 -45.93
N TYR A 28 -77.67 0.54 -45.22
CA TYR A 28 -77.66 0.42 -43.75
C TYR A 28 -76.89 -0.80 -43.26
N TRP A 29 -77.01 -1.96 -43.93
CA TRP A 29 -76.24 -3.14 -43.59
C TRP A 29 -74.73 -2.95 -43.82
N GLY A 30 -74.36 -2.37 -44.97
CA GLY A 30 -72.97 -2.03 -45.27
C GLY A 30 -72.38 -1.05 -44.26
N LEU A 31 -73.13 -0.02 -43.89
CA LEU A 31 -72.74 0.95 -42.87
C LEU A 31 -72.62 0.31 -41.49
N THR A 32 -73.53 -0.60 -41.12
CA THR A 32 -73.50 -1.30 -39.83
C THR A 32 -72.26 -2.20 -39.73
N ILE A 33 -71.95 -2.97 -40.77
CA ILE A 33 -70.74 -3.80 -40.82
C ILE A 33 -69.48 -2.93 -40.80
N PHE A 34 -69.47 -1.82 -41.55
CA PHE A 34 -68.36 -0.87 -41.55
C PHE A 34 -68.13 -0.24 -40.16
N LEU A 35 -69.19 0.17 -39.46
CA LEU A 35 -69.11 0.73 -38.11
C LEU A 35 -68.64 -0.32 -37.10
N LEU A 36 -69.14 -1.56 -37.17
CA LEU A 36 -68.66 -2.66 -36.32
C LEU A 36 -67.18 -2.92 -36.54
N LEU A 37 -66.72 -2.95 -37.79
CA LEU A 37 -65.31 -3.14 -38.12
C LEU A 37 -64.47 -1.94 -37.69
N ALA A 38 -64.94 -0.71 -37.88
CA ALA A 38 -64.26 0.51 -37.46
C ALA A 38 -64.10 0.58 -35.93
N ILE A 39 -65.12 0.18 -35.16
CA ILE A 39 -65.05 0.11 -33.69
C ILE A 39 -64.09 -0.99 -33.25
N PHE A 40 -64.10 -2.15 -33.91
CA PHE A 40 -63.22 -3.27 -33.58
C PHE A 40 -61.75 -2.98 -33.93
N VAL A 41 -61.49 -2.39 -35.11
CA VAL A 41 -60.15 -2.03 -35.59
C VAL A 41 -59.63 -0.73 -34.97
N GLY A 42 -60.50 0.12 -34.42
CA GLY A 42 -60.13 1.39 -33.78
C GLY A 42 -59.12 1.25 -32.62
N LYS A 43 -58.98 0.06 -32.04
CA LYS A 43 -57.97 -0.24 -31.00
C LYS A 43 -56.61 -0.70 -31.53
N ALA A 44 -56.52 -1.10 -32.80
CA ALA A 44 -55.27 -1.51 -33.44
C ALA A 44 -54.19 -0.40 -33.48
N PRO A 45 -54.48 0.86 -33.86
CA PRO A 45 -53.46 1.90 -33.91
C PRO A 45 -52.87 2.20 -32.52
N LYS A 46 -53.70 2.12 -31.46
CA LYS A 46 -53.24 2.33 -30.07
C LYS A 46 -52.22 1.26 -29.65
N ARG A 47 -52.46 -0.02 -29.98
CA ARG A 47 -51.53 -1.11 -29.67
C ARG A 47 -50.19 -0.99 -30.40
N ILE A 48 -50.23 -0.52 -31.65
CA ILE A 48 -49.01 -0.29 -32.45
C ILE A 48 -48.20 0.88 -31.87
N ALA A 49 -48.87 1.98 -31.48
CA ALA A 49 -48.22 3.09 -30.81
C ALA A 49 -47.58 2.67 -29.47
N GLU A 50 -48.31 1.94 -28.62
CA GLU A 50 -47.79 1.41 -27.35
C GLU A 50 -46.57 0.50 -27.55
N ALA A 51 -46.58 -0.36 -28.57
CA ALA A 51 -45.44 -1.23 -28.88
C ALA A 51 -44.21 -0.43 -29.36
N LEU A 52 -44.42 0.60 -30.16
CA LEU A 52 -43.35 1.48 -30.63
C LEU A 52 -42.76 2.30 -29.48
N ASP A 53 -43.60 2.84 -28.62
CA ASP A 53 -43.18 3.56 -27.40
C ASP A 53 -42.39 2.64 -26.46
N ALA A 54 -42.83 1.39 -26.27
CA ALA A 54 -42.10 0.41 -25.47
C ALA A 54 -40.72 0.11 -26.05
N ARG A 55 -40.58 0.02 -27.38
CA ARG A 55 -39.28 -0.14 -28.04
C ARG A 55 -38.39 1.09 -27.86
N ILE A 56 -38.93 2.29 -28.03
CA ILE A 56 -38.19 3.53 -27.82
C ILE A 56 -37.70 3.62 -26.38
N ALA A 57 -38.55 3.28 -25.40
CA ALA A 57 -38.19 3.28 -23.98
C ALA A 57 -37.05 2.30 -23.69
N GLU A 58 -37.13 1.08 -24.23
CA GLU A 58 -36.08 0.07 -24.04
C GLU A 58 -34.76 0.49 -24.71
N THR A 59 -34.79 1.02 -25.94
CA THR A 59 -33.58 1.54 -26.59
C THR A 59 -32.97 2.71 -25.83
N ARG A 60 -33.79 3.62 -25.28
CA ARG A 60 -33.29 4.70 -24.42
C ARG A 60 -32.62 4.15 -23.17
N ARG A 61 -33.25 3.19 -22.49
CA ARG A 61 -32.69 2.51 -21.31
C ARG A 61 -31.33 1.89 -21.62
N GLN A 62 -31.23 1.15 -22.72
CA GLN A 62 -29.96 0.54 -23.16
C GLN A 62 -28.89 1.57 -23.50
N LEU A 63 -29.28 2.69 -24.13
CA LEU A 63 -28.35 3.76 -24.48
C LEU A 63 -27.84 4.50 -23.24
N ASP A 64 -28.70 4.72 -22.25
CA ASP A 64 -28.32 5.36 -21.00
C ASP A 64 -27.43 4.44 -20.14
N GLU A 65 -27.72 3.13 -20.11
CA GLU A 65 -26.87 2.12 -19.48
C GLU A 65 -25.49 2.05 -20.16
N ALA A 66 -25.45 2.05 -21.50
CA ALA A 66 -24.19 2.08 -22.25
C ALA A 66 -23.38 3.36 -21.99
N LYS A 67 -24.04 4.52 -21.87
CA LYS A 67 -23.39 5.78 -21.49
C LYS A 67 -22.85 5.72 -20.06
N ALA A 68 -23.61 5.16 -19.12
CA ALA A 68 -23.17 4.99 -17.74
C ALA A 68 -21.93 4.08 -17.66
N ILE A 69 -21.96 2.91 -18.31
CA ILE A 69 -20.81 2.00 -18.38
C ILE A 69 -19.59 2.68 -19.02
N ARG A 70 -19.79 3.47 -20.08
CA ARG A 70 -18.70 4.22 -20.70
C ARG A 70 -18.12 5.27 -19.75
N ALA A 71 -18.97 6.02 -19.03
CA ALA A 71 -18.52 7.00 -18.06
C ALA A 71 -17.75 6.33 -16.90
N GLU A 72 -18.22 5.18 -16.43
CA GLU A 72 -17.53 4.38 -15.41
C GLU A 72 -16.18 3.86 -15.91
N ALA A 73 -16.11 3.38 -17.16
CA ALA A 73 -14.87 2.93 -17.77
C ALA A 73 -13.85 4.08 -17.96
N GLU A 74 -14.31 5.25 -18.41
CA GLU A 74 -13.47 6.44 -18.53
C GLU A 74 -12.98 6.91 -17.16
N ALA A 75 -13.82 6.89 -16.12
CA ALA A 75 -13.44 7.20 -14.75
C ALA A 75 -12.43 6.18 -14.18
N LEU A 76 -12.63 4.88 -14.44
CA LEU A 76 -11.71 3.83 -14.01
C LEU A 76 -10.36 3.96 -14.72
N LEU A 77 -10.35 4.27 -16.02
CA LEU A 77 -9.12 4.52 -16.78
C LEU A 77 -8.37 5.74 -16.23
N ALA A 78 -9.08 6.84 -15.93
CA ALA A 78 -8.49 8.03 -15.33
C ALA A 78 -7.87 7.71 -13.97
N LYS A 79 -8.59 6.95 -13.12
CA LYS A 79 -8.07 6.50 -11.82
C LYS A 79 -6.85 5.58 -11.96
N ALA A 80 -6.86 4.65 -12.90
CA ALA A 80 -5.74 3.74 -13.14
C ALA A 80 -4.50 4.51 -13.63
N LYS A 81 -4.66 5.48 -14.54
CA LYS A 81 -3.56 6.34 -15.00
C LYS A 81 -3.01 7.21 -13.87
N ALA A 82 -3.87 7.80 -13.05
CA ALA A 82 -3.45 8.57 -11.87
C ALA A 82 -2.69 7.68 -10.88
N GLN A 83 -3.19 6.47 -10.62
CA GLN A 83 -2.55 5.51 -9.74
C GLN A 83 -1.19 5.06 -10.29
N GLN A 84 -1.07 4.82 -11.60
CA GLN A 84 0.19 4.46 -12.24
C GLN A 84 1.23 5.58 -12.11
N ALA A 85 0.82 6.83 -12.34
CA ALA A 85 1.70 7.99 -12.17
C ALA A 85 2.14 8.16 -10.71
N ALA A 86 1.22 7.99 -9.76
CA ALA A 86 1.53 8.03 -8.33
C ALA A 86 2.51 6.92 -7.93
N SER A 87 2.29 5.67 -8.36
CA SER A 87 3.17 4.54 -8.05
C SER A 87 4.58 4.68 -8.64
N ALA A 88 4.72 5.32 -9.82
CA ALA A 88 6.03 5.64 -10.36
C ALA A 88 6.77 6.66 -9.47
N GLY A 89 6.07 7.71 -9.03
CA GLY A 89 6.63 8.69 -8.09
C GLY A 89 6.98 8.09 -6.73
N ASP A 90 6.13 7.22 -6.19
CA ASP A 90 6.37 6.53 -4.93
C ASP A 90 7.60 5.62 -5.03
N ALA A 91 7.77 4.90 -6.14
CA ALA A 91 8.94 4.05 -6.36
C ALA A 91 10.25 4.88 -6.42
N GLU A 92 10.24 6.02 -7.12
CA GLU A 92 11.38 6.93 -7.14
C GLU A 92 11.68 7.52 -5.75
N ALA A 93 10.64 7.90 -5.00
CA ALA A 93 10.79 8.40 -3.63
C ALA A 93 11.37 7.33 -2.69
N ILE A 94 10.89 6.08 -2.79
CA ILE A 94 11.43 4.95 -2.02
C ILE A 94 12.90 4.73 -2.34
N LEU A 95 13.29 4.76 -3.63
CA LEU A 95 14.67 4.60 -4.04
C LEU A 95 15.57 5.75 -3.56
N ALA A 96 15.08 6.99 -3.62
CA ALA A 96 15.80 8.15 -3.10
C ALA A 96 16.01 8.04 -1.58
N HIS A 97 14.97 7.70 -0.84
CA HIS A 97 15.04 7.50 0.61
C HIS A 97 15.98 6.37 0.99
N ALA A 98 15.90 5.22 0.31
CA ALA A 98 16.77 4.08 0.57
C ALA A 98 18.25 4.39 0.30
N ARG A 99 18.55 5.21 -0.71
CA ARG A 99 19.92 5.67 -0.97
C ARG A 99 20.42 6.59 0.14
N GLN A 100 19.60 7.56 0.55
CA GLN A 100 19.95 8.45 1.64
C GLN A 100 20.18 7.69 2.95
N GLU A 101 19.30 6.75 3.30
CA GLU A 101 19.47 5.90 4.47
C GLU A 101 20.72 5.02 4.38
N ALA A 102 21.05 4.50 3.19
CA ALA A 102 22.27 3.72 2.99
C ALA A 102 23.53 4.57 3.20
N ASP A 103 23.54 5.79 2.66
CA ASP A 103 24.66 6.72 2.82
C ASP A 103 24.83 7.13 4.29
N ASP A 104 23.73 7.44 4.98
CA ASP A 104 23.73 7.77 6.41
C ASP A 104 24.21 6.59 7.27
N LEU A 105 23.78 5.37 6.93
CA LEU A 105 24.20 4.15 7.62
C LEU A 105 25.70 3.87 7.43
N ILE A 106 26.23 4.09 6.22
CA ILE A 106 27.66 3.94 5.94
C ILE A 106 28.45 4.97 6.75
N ALA A 107 28.04 6.23 6.76
CA ALA A 107 28.70 7.28 7.52
C ALA A 107 28.72 6.98 9.03
N GLU A 108 27.61 6.53 9.60
CA GLU A 108 27.53 6.17 11.02
C GLU A 108 28.33 4.89 11.33
N ALA A 109 28.36 3.92 10.42
CA ALA A 109 29.17 2.72 10.55
C ALA A 109 30.67 3.04 10.54
N GLU A 110 31.13 3.92 9.64
CA GLU A 110 32.53 4.37 9.58
C GLU A 110 32.95 5.10 10.87
N LYS A 111 32.09 5.99 11.36
CA LYS A 111 32.31 6.69 12.64
C LYS A 111 32.39 5.71 13.81
N THR A 112 31.44 4.78 13.90
CA THR A 112 31.41 3.76 14.95
C THR A 112 32.64 2.85 14.88
N ALA A 113 33.05 2.44 13.67
CA ALA A 113 34.24 1.61 13.47
C ALA A 113 35.52 2.35 13.91
N THR A 114 35.61 3.64 13.62
CA THR A 114 36.75 4.48 14.04
C THR A 114 36.78 4.61 15.56
N GLU A 115 35.65 4.89 16.20
CA GLU A 115 35.54 4.98 17.66
C GLU A 115 35.87 3.66 18.36
N LEU A 116 35.38 2.53 17.82
CA LEU A 116 35.68 1.19 18.35
C LEU A 116 37.18 0.86 18.23
N THR A 117 37.79 1.20 17.10
CA THR A 117 39.22 0.99 16.87
C THR A 117 40.04 1.84 17.85
N ALA A 118 39.71 3.12 18.02
CA ALA A 118 40.38 4.00 18.98
C ALA A 118 40.23 3.50 20.43
N ARG A 119 39.03 3.03 20.82
CA ARG A 119 38.80 2.42 22.14
C ARG A 119 39.63 1.15 22.34
N ARG A 120 39.71 0.28 21.32
CA ARG A 120 40.54 -0.93 21.38
C ARG A 120 42.03 -0.62 21.48
N ALA A 121 42.50 0.38 20.75
CA ALA A 121 43.88 0.85 20.84
C ALA A 121 44.21 1.32 22.26
N ARG A 122 43.38 2.19 22.85
CA ARG A 122 43.57 2.64 24.24
C ARG A 122 43.55 1.48 25.24
N MET A 123 42.61 0.54 25.11
CA MET A 123 42.59 -0.63 25.99
C MET A 123 43.86 -1.50 25.85
N ALA A 124 44.44 -1.58 24.66
CA ALA A 124 45.70 -2.29 24.46
C ALA A 124 46.88 -1.53 25.09
N GLU A 125 46.95 -0.21 24.90
CA GLU A 125 47.94 0.66 25.53
C GLU A 125 47.88 0.58 27.06
N ASP A 126 46.67 0.65 27.64
CA ASP A 126 46.46 0.54 29.09
C ASP A 126 46.91 -0.83 29.62
N LYS A 127 46.64 -1.91 28.87
CA LYS A 127 47.10 -3.27 29.22
C LYS A 127 48.62 -3.40 29.15
N ILE A 128 49.25 -2.82 28.13
CA ILE A 128 50.72 -2.79 27.99
C ILE A 128 51.32 -2.02 29.17
N ALA A 129 50.82 -0.83 29.47
CA ALA A 129 51.30 -0.03 30.59
C ALA A 129 51.14 -0.75 31.95
N ALA A 130 50.02 -1.47 32.15
CA ALA A 130 49.82 -2.29 33.34
C ALA A 130 50.82 -3.46 33.40
N ALA A 131 51.04 -4.15 32.28
CA ALA A 131 52.01 -5.25 32.19
C ALA A 131 53.45 -4.77 32.42
N GLU A 132 53.84 -3.61 31.88
CA GLU A 132 55.15 -3.00 32.11
C GLU A 132 55.37 -2.68 33.59
N ARG A 133 54.39 -2.08 34.27
CA ARG A 133 54.48 -1.82 35.72
C ARG A 133 54.64 -3.12 36.51
N SER A 134 53.90 -4.16 36.15
CA SER A 134 54.02 -5.49 36.77
C SER A 134 55.40 -6.11 36.54
N ALA A 135 55.92 -6.06 35.31
CA ALA A 135 57.23 -6.59 34.97
C ALA A 135 58.35 -5.85 35.71
N ILE A 136 58.28 -4.52 35.81
CA ILE A 136 59.25 -3.73 36.59
C ILE A 136 59.20 -4.12 38.07
N ALA A 137 58.00 -4.29 38.64
CA ALA A 137 57.84 -4.72 40.03
C ALA A 137 58.44 -6.13 40.25
N GLU A 138 58.22 -7.06 39.32
CA GLU A 138 58.76 -8.41 39.38
C GLU A 138 60.30 -8.42 39.28
N VAL A 139 60.89 -7.65 38.37
CA VAL A 139 62.35 -7.52 38.25
C VAL A 139 62.95 -6.95 39.54
N ARG A 140 62.32 -5.93 40.13
CA ARG A 140 62.76 -5.36 41.41
C ARG A 140 62.68 -6.37 42.55
N ALA A 141 61.60 -7.15 42.62
CA ALA A 141 61.44 -8.21 43.62
C ALA A 141 62.54 -9.27 43.47
N ARG A 142 62.77 -9.78 42.24
CA ARG A 142 63.84 -10.76 41.97
C ARG A 142 65.23 -10.22 42.28
N ALA A 143 65.50 -8.94 41.98
CA ALA A 143 66.76 -8.30 42.32
C ALA A 143 66.94 -8.17 43.85
N ALA A 144 65.88 -7.83 44.59
CA ALA A 144 65.90 -7.76 46.05
C ALA A 144 66.10 -9.13 46.69
N GLU A 145 65.46 -10.19 46.16
CA GLU A 145 65.67 -11.57 46.57
C GLU A 145 67.10 -12.05 46.30
N ALA A 146 67.65 -11.75 45.12
CA ALA A 146 69.02 -12.09 44.79
C ALA A 146 70.03 -11.35 45.70
N ALA A 147 69.81 -10.07 45.96
CA ALA A 147 70.65 -9.27 46.84
C ALA A 147 70.59 -9.75 48.30
N THR A 148 69.39 -10.02 48.83
CA THR A 148 69.23 -10.56 50.19
C THR A 148 69.80 -11.97 50.31
N GLY A 149 69.62 -12.83 49.29
CA GLY A 149 70.25 -14.15 49.23
C GLY A 149 71.77 -14.10 49.21
N ALA A 150 72.37 -13.20 48.43
CA ALA A 150 73.81 -12.98 48.40
C ALA A 150 74.33 -12.43 49.74
N ALA A 151 73.62 -11.45 50.33
CA ALA A 151 73.97 -10.92 51.66
C ALA A 151 73.89 -12.00 52.75
N ALA A 152 72.86 -12.85 52.73
CA ALA A 152 72.71 -13.95 53.68
C ALA A 152 73.87 -14.96 53.56
N ARG A 153 74.29 -15.30 52.34
CA ARG A 153 75.47 -16.16 52.11
C ARG A 153 76.76 -15.53 52.62
N LEU A 154 77.00 -14.24 52.30
CA LEU A 154 78.20 -13.53 52.76
C LEU A 154 78.25 -13.42 54.29
N ILE A 155 77.10 -13.15 54.93
CA ILE A 155 76.99 -13.16 56.39
C ILE A 155 77.33 -14.54 56.93
N ALA A 156 76.74 -15.62 56.39
CA ALA A 156 77.03 -16.98 56.84
C ALA A 156 78.50 -17.39 56.68
N GLU A 157 79.19 -16.93 55.62
CA GLU A 157 80.60 -17.20 55.38
C GLU A 157 81.55 -16.39 56.28
N GLN A 158 81.18 -15.16 56.66
CA GLN A 158 82.01 -14.28 57.51
C GLN A 158 81.61 -14.27 58.99
N HIS A 159 80.62 -15.07 59.40
CA HIS A 159 80.14 -15.12 60.78
C HIS A 159 81.10 -15.90 61.69
N ASP A 160 81.84 -15.17 62.53
CA ASP A 160 82.69 -15.67 63.63
C ASP A 160 81.97 -15.41 64.98
N VAL A 161 82.21 -16.25 65.99
CA VAL A 161 81.86 -16.06 67.41
C VAL A 161 82.14 -14.63 67.93
N LYS A 162 83.18 -13.95 67.44
CA LYS A 162 83.46 -12.53 67.73
C LYS A 162 82.41 -11.56 67.17
N ALA A 163 81.90 -11.82 65.97
CA ALA A 163 80.86 -11.00 65.34
C ALA A 163 79.52 -11.13 66.07
N ASP A 164 79.18 -12.33 66.54
CA ASP A 164 78.00 -12.59 67.38
C ASP A 164 78.04 -11.81 68.69
N LYS A 165 79.17 -11.86 69.40
CA LYS A 165 79.34 -11.13 70.66
C LYS A 165 79.16 -9.62 70.47
N ALA A 166 79.75 -9.04 69.42
CA ALA A 166 79.62 -7.62 69.11
C ALA A 166 78.22 -7.21 68.61
N LEU A 167 77.43 -8.14 68.07
CA LEU A 167 76.02 -7.92 67.73
C LEU A 167 75.14 -7.94 68.98
N VAL A 168 75.33 -8.94 69.86
CA VAL A 168 74.62 -9.08 71.14
C VAL A 168 74.89 -7.88 72.06
N ASP A 169 76.14 -7.44 72.19
CA ASP A 169 76.49 -6.27 73.00
C ASP A 169 75.82 -4.99 72.44
N ARG A 170 75.67 -4.88 71.11
CA ARG A 170 74.97 -3.74 70.46
C ARG A 170 73.46 -3.79 70.64
N THR A 171 72.81 -4.94 70.53
CA THR A 171 71.37 -5.07 70.79
C THR A 171 71.08 -4.82 72.27
N ILE A 172 71.90 -5.32 73.20
CA ILE A 172 71.79 -5.03 74.64
C ILE A 172 71.95 -3.52 74.90
N ALA A 173 72.94 -2.86 74.29
CA ALA A 173 73.13 -1.42 74.42
C ALA A 173 72.01 -0.59 73.75
N GLY A 174 71.40 -1.10 72.67
CA GLY A 174 70.26 -0.49 71.99
C GLY A 174 68.98 -0.57 72.80
N LEU A 175 68.73 -1.70 73.46
CA LEU A 175 67.60 -1.87 74.40
C LEU A 175 67.75 -0.97 75.63
N ASN A 176 68.97 -0.76 76.12
CA ASN A 176 69.26 0.19 77.21
C ASN A 176 69.11 1.68 76.80
N ARG A 177 68.88 1.98 75.51
CA ARG A 177 68.71 3.35 74.98
C ARG A 177 67.23 3.75 74.78
N VAL A 178 66.28 2.82 74.94
CA VAL A 178 64.83 3.10 74.76
C VAL A 178 64.15 3.47 76.10
N HIS A 179 64.92 3.99 77.04
CA HIS A 179 64.46 4.78 78.19
C HIS A 179 65.16 6.14 78.15
#